data_AF-A0A0D3KXC3-F1
#
_entry.id   AF-A0A0D3KXC3-F1
#
_cell.length_a   1.000
_cell.length_b   1.000
_cell.length_c   1.000
_cell.angle_alpha   90.00
_cell.angle_beta   90.00
_cell.angle_gamma   90.00
#
_symmetry.space_group_name_H-M   'P 1'
#
loop_
_entity.id
_entity.type
_entity.pdbx_description
1 polymer ?
#
loop_
_entity_poly.entity_id
_entity_poly.type
_entity_poly.pdbx_seq_one_letter_code
_entity_poly.pdbx_strand_id
1 'polypeptide(L)'
;MSRLGPSGMLFFAHTVLETVLGAMKLRGRYEGQTAAGPEAKFVRHHGVCLLSLALLAACTLLRREVDAPTGGLVSAVLCFFHAAATAVHAHAFALGSAKSLSTMMMHLPFAVGFAFDALRTRGARDGSARRK
;
A
#
# COMPACT_ATOMS: atom_id res chain seq x y z
N MET A 1 -0.98 -19.77 -16.29
CA MET A 1 -0.60 -18.89 -15.15
C MET A 1 -1.18 -19.52 -13.89
N SER A 2 -0.36 -19.86 -12.90
CA SER A 2 -0.85 -20.34 -11.60
C SER A 2 -1.73 -19.26 -10.96
N ARG A 3 -2.88 -19.65 -10.40
CA ARG A 3 -3.77 -18.71 -9.69
C ARG A 3 -2.98 -18.03 -8.58
N LEU A 4 -3.03 -16.70 -8.50
CA LEU A 4 -2.46 -15.96 -7.38
C LEU A 4 -3.22 -16.35 -6.11
N GLY A 5 -2.49 -16.75 -5.07
CA GLY A 5 -3.07 -16.93 -3.75
C GLY A 5 -3.56 -15.60 -3.15
N PRO A 6 -4.21 -15.61 -1.97
CA PRO A 6 -4.76 -14.41 -1.34
C PRO A 6 -3.75 -13.26 -1.21
N SER A 7 -2.54 -13.56 -0.73
CA SER A 7 -1.45 -12.59 -0.61
C SER A 7 -0.97 -12.09 -1.97
N GLY A 8 -0.89 -12.97 -2.96
CA GLY A 8 -0.56 -12.58 -4.34
C GLY A 8 -1.60 -11.61 -4.91
N MET A 9 -2.89 -11.83 -4.64
CA MET A 9 -3.95 -10.92 -5.06
C MET A 9 -3.87 -9.56 -4.34
N LEU A 10 -3.56 -9.55 -3.04
CA LEU A 10 -3.38 -8.32 -2.25
C LEU A 10 -2.25 -7.45 -2.81
N PHE A 11 -1.07 -8.04 -3.03
CA PHE A 11 0.07 -7.33 -3.63
C PHE A 11 -0.26 -6.84 -5.04
N PHE A 12 -0.96 -7.64 -5.84
CA PHE A 12 -1.28 -7.28 -7.22
C PHE A 12 -2.24 -6.10 -7.26
N ALA A 13 -3.32 -6.15 -6.47
CA ALA A 13 -4.29 -5.08 -6.35
C ALA A 13 -3.61 -3.78 -5.88
N HIS A 14 -2.75 -3.86 -4.87
CA HIS A 14 -1.96 -2.73 -4.39
C HIS A 14 -1.07 -2.15 -5.50
N THR A 15 -0.27 -3.00 -6.16
CA THR A 15 0.61 -2.56 -7.26
C THR A 15 -0.16 -1.84 -8.35
N VAL A 16 -1.30 -2.39 -8.82
CA VAL A 16 -2.09 -1.76 -9.88
C VAL A 16 -2.64 -0.41 -9.43
N LEU A 17 -3.26 -0.36 -8.26
CA LEU A 17 -3.89 0.87 -7.75
C LEU A 17 -2.86 1.98 -7.54
N GLU A 18 -1.77 1.69 -6.83
CA GLU A 18 -0.73 2.67 -6.53
C GLU A 18 0.04 3.09 -7.79
N THR A 19 0.17 2.22 -8.79
CA THR A 19 0.74 2.60 -10.10
C THR A 19 -0.14 3.62 -10.81
N VAL A 20 -1.45 3.38 -10.88
CA VAL A 20 -2.40 4.28 -11.54
C VAL A 20 -2.44 5.63 -10.81
N LEU A 21 -2.60 5.62 -9.49
CA LEU A 21 -2.63 6.84 -8.68
C LEU A 21 -1.30 7.60 -8.73
N GLY A 22 -0.18 6.90 -8.64
CA GLY A 22 1.16 7.48 -8.76
C GLY A 22 1.38 8.15 -10.12
N ALA A 23 0.99 7.49 -11.21
CA ALA A 23 1.09 8.05 -12.56
C ALA A 23 0.18 9.28 -12.75
N MET A 24 -1.03 9.27 -12.19
CA MET A 24 -1.93 10.44 -12.20
C MET A 24 -1.30 11.62 -11.45
N LYS A 25 -0.75 11.37 -10.25
CA LYS A 25 -0.11 12.39 -9.42
C LYS A 25 1.20 12.92 -10.03
N LEU A 26 1.98 12.10 -10.72
CA LEU A 26 3.15 12.55 -11.50
C LEU A 26 2.78 13.58 -12.57
N ARG A 27 1.57 13.48 -13.15
CA ARG A 27 1.04 14.48 -14.09
C ARG A 27 0.54 15.74 -13.39
N GLY A 28 0.71 15.86 -12.07
CA GLY A 28 0.20 16.97 -11.27
C GLY A 28 -1.33 16.93 -11.08
N ARG A 29 -1.97 15.78 -11.33
CA ARG A 29 -3.42 15.62 -11.16
C ARG A 29 -3.73 15.03 -9.79
N TYR A 30 -4.60 15.69 -9.03
CA TYR A 30 -5.08 15.23 -7.73
C TYR A 30 -6.55 15.62 -7.55
N GLU A 31 -7.39 14.69 -7.10
CA GLU A 31 -8.85 14.91 -6.88
C GLU A 31 -9.59 15.54 -8.09
N GLY A 32 -9.22 15.18 -9.32
CA GLY A 32 -9.84 15.72 -10.55
C GLY A 32 -9.37 17.13 -10.92
N GLN A 33 -8.44 17.72 -10.17
CA GLN A 33 -7.88 19.03 -10.41
C GLN A 33 -6.41 18.93 -10.86
N THR A 34 -5.97 19.93 -11.63
CA THR A 34 -4.54 20.10 -11.95
C THR A 34 -3.95 21.02 -10.89
N ALA A 35 -3.04 20.50 -10.06
CA ALA A 35 -2.37 21.30 -9.04
C ALA A 35 -1.48 22.35 -9.71
N ALA A 36 -1.50 23.58 -9.17
CA ALA A 36 -0.70 24.70 -9.65
C ALA A 36 0.25 25.21 -8.57
N GLY A 37 1.32 25.89 -8.98
CA GLY A 37 2.26 26.51 -8.03
C GLY A 37 3.02 25.50 -7.15
N PRO A 38 3.33 25.84 -5.88
CA PRO A 38 4.09 24.98 -4.96
C PRO A 38 3.44 23.62 -4.69
N GLU A 39 2.11 23.54 -4.72
CA GLU A 39 1.34 22.31 -4.50
C GLU A 39 1.62 21.24 -5.57
N ALA A 40 1.87 21.66 -6.82
CA ALA A 40 2.19 20.74 -7.91
C ALA A 40 3.47 19.93 -7.62
N LYS A 41 4.46 20.51 -6.94
CA LYS A 41 5.68 19.80 -6.55
C LYS A 41 5.38 18.73 -5.50
N PHE A 42 4.55 19.08 -4.51
CA PHE A 42 4.13 18.15 -3.47
C PHE A 42 3.32 16.98 -4.04
N VAL A 43 2.35 17.25 -4.93
CA VAL A 43 1.54 16.22 -5.60
C VAL A 43 2.43 15.28 -6.42
N ARG A 44 3.40 15.81 -7.17
CA ARG A 44 4.34 15.00 -7.95
C ARG A 44 5.24 14.16 -7.06
N HIS A 45 5.78 14.72 -5.98
CA HIS A 45 6.60 13.98 -5.02
C HIS A 45 5.82 12.83 -4.39
N HIS A 46 4.58 13.08 -3.96
CA HIS A 46 3.66 12.04 -3.51
C HIS A 46 3.48 10.97 -4.60
N GLY A 47 3.29 11.36 -5.87
CA GLY A 47 3.24 10.42 -6.99
C GLY A 47 4.47 9.49 -7.08
N VAL A 48 5.69 10.02 -6.91
CA VAL A 48 6.93 9.23 -6.85
C VAL A 48 6.91 8.23 -5.69
N CYS A 49 6.44 8.66 -4.50
CA CYS A 49 6.34 7.78 -3.35
C CYS A 49 5.39 6.60 -3.62
N LEU A 50 4.21 6.84 -4.21
CA LEU A 50 3.26 5.77 -4.53
C LEU A 50 3.86 4.78 -5.54
N LEU A 51 4.53 5.26 -6.57
CA LEU A 51 5.20 4.40 -7.55
C LEU A 51 6.32 3.56 -6.91
N SER A 52 7.04 4.12 -5.95
CA SER A 52 8.09 3.38 -5.23
C SER A 52 7.51 2.23 -4.41
N LEU A 53 6.38 2.44 -3.73
CA LEU A 53 5.65 1.39 -3.00
C LEU A 53 5.06 0.35 -3.94
N ALA A 54 4.50 0.79 -5.07
CA ALA A 54 3.98 -0.09 -6.11
C ALA A 54 5.08 -1.02 -6.68
N LEU A 55 6.27 -0.46 -6.93
CA LEU A 55 7.45 -1.20 -7.36
C LEU A 55 7.93 -2.19 -6.30
N LEU A 56 7.94 -1.81 -5.02
CA LEU A 56 8.30 -2.72 -3.93
C LEU A 56 7.38 -3.96 -3.90
N ALA A 57 6.07 -3.75 -4.02
CA ALA A 57 5.09 -4.83 -4.10
C ALA A 57 5.24 -5.66 -5.40
N ALA A 58 5.46 -5.00 -6.55
CA ALA A 58 5.64 -5.65 -7.84
C ALA A 58 6.90 -6.55 -7.85
N CYS A 59 8.02 -6.06 -7.32
CA CYS A 59 9.25 -6.82 -7.20
C CYS A 59 9.06 -8.07 -6.34
N THR A 60 8.34 -7.96 -5.23
CA THR A 60 8.01 -9.09 -4.36
C THR A 60 7.17 -10.14 -5.08
N LEU A 61 6.17 -9.71 -5.86
CA LEU A 61 5.36 -10.58 -6.70
C LEU A 61 6.16 -11.29 -7.79
N LEU A 62 6.95 -10.53 -8.56
CA LEU A 62 7.71 -11.04 -9.70
C LEU A 62 8.80 -12.03 -9.26
N ARG A 63 9.39 -11.79 -8.09
CA ARG A 63 10.35 -12.71 -7.47
C ARG A 63 9.69 -13.92 -6.79
N ARG A 64 8.35 -13.97 -6.73
CA ARG A 64 7.56 -15.01 -6.03
C ARG A 64 7.90 -15.11 -4.54
N GLU A 65 8.23 -13.97 -3.94
CA GLU A 65 8.66 -13.85 -2.54
C GLU A 65 7.50 -13.48 -1.60
N VAL A 66 6.26 -13.45 -2.10
CA VAL A 66 5.08 -13.01 -1.34
C VAL A 66 4.83 -13.86 -0.10
N ASP A 67 4.99 -15.18 -0.20
CA ASP A 67 4.83 -16.11 0.92
C ASP A 67 6.13 -16.36 1.71
N ALA A 68 7.22 -15.68 1.34
CA ALA A 68 8.52 -15.79 1.98
C ALA A 68 8.68 -14.75 3.11
N PRO A 69 9.72 -14.86 3.97
CA PRO A 69 10.00 -13.85 4.99
C PRO A 69 10.18 -12.44 4.42
N THR A 70 10.70 -12.32 3.19
CA THR A 70 10.81 -11.07 2.44
C THR A 70 9.42 -10.45 2.22
N GLY A 71 8.46 -11.24 1.75
CA GLY A 71 7.07 -10.81 1.56
C GLY A 71 6.43 -10.36 2.87
N GLY A 72 6.66 -11.08 3.96
CA GLY A 72 6.21 -10.67 5.29
C GLY A 72 6.75 -9.31 5.76
N LEU A 73 8.04 -9.03 5.50
CA LEU A 73 8.63 -7.72 5.78
C LEU A 73 8.02 -6.62 4.93
N VAL A 74 7.83 -6.87 3.63
CA VAL A 74 7.20 -5.92 2.71
C VAL A 74 5.76 -5.64 3.14
N SER A 75 5.00 -6.68 3.51
CA SER A 75 3.66 -6.53 4.08
C SER A 75 3.66 -5.69 5.34
N ALA A 76 4.63 -5.86 6.25
CA ALA A 76 4.72 -5.00 7.44
C ALA A 76 4.98 -3.52 7.08
N VAL A 77 5.85 -3.25 6.10
CA VAL A 77 6.13 -1.89 5.62
C VAL A 77 4.89 -1.26 4.98
N LEU A 78 4.22 -1.99 4.07
CA LEU A 78 3.01 -1.51 3.41
C LEU A 78 1.87 -1.32 4.42
N CYS A 79 1.71 -2.24 5.38
CA CYS A 79 0.78 -2.10 6.50
C CYS A 79 1.01 -0.79 7.24
N PHE A 80 2.26 -0.50 7.65
CA PHE A 80 2.58 0.72 8.39
C PHE A 80 2.23 1.97 7.58
N PHE A 81 2.57 1.99 6.30
CA PHE A 81 2.24 3.10 5.41
C PHE A 81 0.72 3.34 5.32
N HIS A 82 -0.06 2.30 5.03
CA HIS A 82 -1.51 2.43 4.93
C HIS A 82 -2.18 2.74 6.27
N ALA A 83 -1.67 2.21 7.38
CA ALA A 83 -2.17 2.52 8.72
C ALA A 83 -1.92 3.99 9.08
N ALA A 84 -0.72 4.51 8.80
CA ALA A 84 -0.39 5.92 9.01
C ALA A 84 -1.27 6.83 8.14
N ALA A 85 -1.46 6.50 6.85
CA ALA A 85 -2.36 7.24 5.97
C ALA A 85 -3.80 7.21 6.49
N THR A 86 -4.28 6.06 6.93
CA THR A 86 -5.62 5.90 7.54
C THR A 86 -5.76 6.79 8.76
N ALA A 87 -4.77 6.81 9.66
CA ALA A 87 -4.79 7.63 10.88
C ALA A 87 -4.81 9.13 10.57
N VAL A 88 -3.98 9.59 9.63
CA VAL A 88 -3.95 11.00 9.19
C VAL A 88 -5.30 11.40 8.59
N HIS A 89 -5.90 10.56 7.75
CA HIS A 89 -7.19 10.85 7.15
C HIS A 89 -8.36 10.74 8.14
N ALA A 90 -8.29 9.83 9.10
CA ALA A 90 -9.24 9.75 10.21
C ALA A 90 -9.22 11.05 11.05
N HIS A 91 -8.02 11.53 11.38
CA HIS A 91 -7.84 12.78 12.09
C HIS A 91 -8.40 13.97 11.28
N ALA A 92 -8.06 14.06 9.99
CA ALA A 92 -8.57 15.12 9.12
C ALA A 92 -10.10 15.06 8.93
N PHE A 93 -10.68 13.85 8.92
CA PHE A 93 -12.14 13.66 8.88
C PHE A 93 -12.80 14.16 10.18
N ALA A 94 -12.20 13.84 11.34
CA ALA A 94 -12.66 14.35 12.63
C ALA A 94 -12.62 15.88 12.72
N LEU A 95 -11.71 16.53 11.97
CA LEU A 95 -11.63 17.99 11.83
C LEU A 95 -12.58 18.58 10.76
N GLY A 96 -13.45 17.77 10.14
CA GLY A 96 -14.49 18.22 9.22
C GLY A 96 -14.19 18.04 7.72
N SER A 97 -13.07 17.39 7.34
CA SER A 97 -12.79 17.11 5.93
C SER A 97 -13.55 15.88 5.43
N ALA A 98 -14.73 16.09 4.84
CA ALA A 98 -15.55 15.01 4.27
C ALA A 98 -14.80 14.17 3.21
N LYS A 99 -13.92 14.79 2.43
CA LYS A 99 -13.08 14.10 1.43
C LYS A 99 -12.14 13.07 2.06
N SER A 100 -11.67 13.32 3.29
CA SER A 100 -10.76 12.41 3.99
C SER A 100 -11.40 11.06 4.33
N LEU A 101 -12.73 11.00 4.46
CA LEU A 101 -13.44 9.72 4.66
C LEU A 101 -13.22 8.77 3.48
N SER A 102 -13.34 9.28 2.25
CA SER A 102 -13.15 8.46 1.04
C SER A 102 -11.74 7.90 0.94
N THR A 103 -10.73 8.74 1.23
CA THR A 103 -9.32 8.31 1.23
C THR A 103 -9.04 7.31 2.33
N MET A 104 -9.56 7.54 3.54
CA MET A 104 -9.46 6.60 4.65
C MET A 104 -10.03 5.22 4.29
N MET A 105 -11.20 5.19 3.64
CA MET A 105 -11.85 3.94 3.19
C MET A 105 -11.06 3.21 2.10
N MET A 106 -10.21 3.90 1.34
CA MET A 106 -9.28 3.26 0.40
C MET A 106 -8.05 2.66 1.09
N HIS A 107 -7.47 3.33 2.09
CA HIS A 107 -6.26 2.83 2.76
C HIS A 107 -6.54 1.75 3.79
N LEU A 108 -7.67 1.82 4.51
CA LEU A 108 -7.98 0.90 5.62
C LEU A 108 -7.98 -0.58 5.19
N PRO A 109 -8.60 -0.99 4.06
CA PRO A 109 -8.55 -2.39 3.61
C PRO A 109 -7.13 -2.90 3.34
N PHE A 110 -6.26 -2.06 2.78
CA PHE A 110 -4.86 -2.43 2.57
C PHE A 110 -4.08 -2.53 3.88
N ALA A 111 -4.29 -1.60 4.81
CA ALA A 111 -3.68 -1.66 6.14
C ALA A 111 -4.03 -2.99 6.83
N VAL A 112 -5.31 -3.34 6.86
CA VAL A 112 -5.81 -4.58 7.45
C VAL A 112 -5.28 -5.81 6.70
N GLY A 113 -5.37 -5.82 5.37
CA GLY A 113 -4.91 -6.93 4.54
C GLY A 113 -3.42 -7.23 4.73
N PHE A 114 -2.57 -6.20 4.71
CA PHE A 114 -1.14 -6.36 4.91
C PHE A 114 -0.77 -6.69 6.36
N ALA A 115 -1.54 -6.23 7.35
CA ALA A 115 -1.36 -6.66 8.74
C ALA A 115 -1.59 -8.17 8.88
N PHE A 116 -2.69 -8.68 8.33
CA PHE A 116 -2.98 -10.12 8.34
C PHE A 116 -1.90 -10.92 7.60
N ASP A 117 -1.44 -10.44 6.44
CA ASP A 117 -0.39 -11.13 5.69
C ASP A 117 0.96 -11.14 6.42
N ALA A 118 1.35 -10.03 7.05
CA ALA A 118 2.55 -9.94 7.87
C ALA A 118 2.51 -10.89 9.09
N LEU A 119 1.35 -11.01 9.75
CA LEU A 119 1.18 -11.94 10.87
C LEU A 119 1.22 -13.41 10.42
N ARG A 120 0.58 -13.72 9.28
CA ARG A 120 0.56 -15.07 8.70
C ARG A 120 1.97 -15.56 8.34
N THR A 121 2.75 -14.72 7.69
CA THR A 121 4.13 -15.03 7.28
C THR A 121 5.07 -15.15 8.48
N ARG A 122 4.87 -14.35 9.55
CA ARG A 122 5.60 -14.48 10.81
C ARG A 122 5.28 -15.80 11.53
N GLY A 123 4.01 -16.18 11.64
CA GLY A 123 3.59 -17.44 12.27
C GLY A 123 4.13 -18.68 11.56
N ALA A 124 4.25 -18.66 10.23
CA ALA A 124 4.87 -19.73 9.46
C ALA A 124 6.36 -19.94 9.80
N ARG A 125 7.09 -18.86 10.09
CA ARG A 125 8.51 -18.91 10.48
C ARG A 125 8.70 -19.57 11.85
N ASP A 126 7.89 -19.19 12.84
CA ASP A 126 7.99 -19.70 14.21
C ASP A 126 7.56 -21.18 14.29
N GLY A 127 6.57 -21.59 13.50
CA GLY A 127 6.15 -22.99 13.39
C GLY A 127 7.20 -23.91 12.75
N SER A 128 8.02 -23.40 11.82
CA SER A 128 9.14 -24.16 11.25
C SER A 128 10.33 -24.28 12.20
N ALA A 129 10.51 -23.33 13.12
CA ALA A 129 11.58 -23.36 14.12
C ALA A 129 11.28 -24.34 15.28
N ARG A 130 10.01 -24.54 15.62
CA ARG A 130 9.58 -25.49 16.68
C ARG A 130 9.57 -26.97 16.26
N ARG A 131 9.67 -27.27 14.96
CA ARG A 131 9.64 -28.65 14.42
C ARG A 131 11.03 -29.23 14.14
N LYS A 132 12.10 -28.52 14.51
CA LYS A 132 13.48 -29.01 14.49
C LYS A 132 13.95 -29.22 15.93
#